data_AF-A0A6G1JMU7-F1
#
_entry.id   AF-A0A6G1JMU7-F1
#
_cell.length_a   1.000
_cell.length_b   1.000
_cell.length_c   1.000
_cell.angle_alpha   90.00
_cell.angle_beta   90.00
_cell.angle_gamma   90.00
#
_symmetry.space_group_name_H-M   'P 1'
#
loop_
_entity.id
_entity.type
_entity.pdbx_description
1 polymer ?
#
loop_
_entity_poly.entity_id
_entity_poly.type
_entity_poly.pdbx_seq_one_letter_code
_entity_poly.pdbx_strand_id
1 'polypeptide(L)'
;MPRLNDDEIGQMVRYVLELVNTDGQTYTIQVEELEQDVPEVVIMSICDTRAFCFHVAITWSIPDIENAKAVCSQAVLYRSTDNDPLLYFAVYDRHTQTLYFCLLDPAQQTYEDMIHYSTQHQDGEAATRLQTYVASNAEALRRM
;
A
#
# COMPACT_ATOMS: atom_id res chain seq x y z
N MET A 1 -8.10 -6.63 27.88
CA MET A 1 -7.34 -6.65 26.62
C MET A 1 -6.99 -5.21 26.29
N PRO A 2 -5.74 -4.87 25.94
CA PRO A 2 -5.41 -3.51 25.60
C PRO A 2 -6.16 -3.17 24.30
N ARG A 3 -6.96 -2.10 24.34
CA ARG A 3 -7.51 -1.50 23.13
C ARG A 3 -6.34 -1.04 22.26
N LEU A 4 -6.50 -1.13 20.95
CA LEU A 4 -5.61 -0.50 19.99
C LEU A 4 -5.30 0.94 20.47
N ASN A 5 -4.02 1.28 20.54
CA ASN A 5 -3.64 2.67 20.69
C ASN A 5 -3.74 3.23 19.26
N ASP A 6 -4.86 3.87 18.93
CA ASP A 6 -5.10 4.51 17.61
C ASP A 6 -3.91 5.36 17.15
N ASP A 7 -3.12 5.86 18.11
CA ASP A 7 -1.85 6.55 17.92
C ASP A 7 -0.77 5.75 17.16
N GLU A 8 -0.63 4.45 17.38
CA GLU A 8 0.44 3.65 16.74
C GLU A 8 0.10 3.32 15.27
N ILE A 9 -1.16 2.97 14.99
CA ILE A 9 -1.65 2.81 13.60
C ILE A 9 -1.52 4.16 12.89
N GLY A 10 -1.96 5.23 13.55
CA GLY A 10 -1.83 6.60 13.03
C GLY A 10 -0.38 6.99 12.73
N GLN A 11 0.59 6.60 13.57
CA GLN A 11 2.01 6.87 13.33
C GLN A 11 2.57 6.13 12.12
N MET A 12 2.25 4.85 11.95
CA MET A 12 2.74 4.10 10.81
C MET A 12 2.10 4.55 9.51
N VAL A 13 0.78 4.81 9.52
CA VAL A 13 0.10 5.41 8.39
C VAL A 13 0.79 6.72 8.04
N ARG A 14 0.98 7.64 9.02
CA ARG A 14 1.71 8.90 8.79
C ARG A 14 3.11 8.68 8.22
N TYR A 15 3.85 7.70 8.70
CA TYR A 15 5.18 7.39 8.18
C TYR A 15 5.14 7.01 6.70
N VAL A 16 4.27 6.08 6.30
CA VAL A 16 4.12 5.72 4.88
C VAL A 16 3.60 6.90 4.07
N LEU A 17 2.76 7.76 4.65
CA LEU A 17 2.30 9.00 4.00
C LEU A 17 3.41 10.02 3.75
N GLU A 18 4.32 10.19 4.70
CA GLU A 18 5.47 11.07 4.55
C GLU A 18 6.35 10.61 3.38
N LEU A 19 6.45 9.30 3.14
CA LEU A 19 7.15 8.75 1.97
C LEU A 19 6.45 9.09 0.64
N VAL A 20 5.14 9.31 0.63
CA VAL A 20 4.36 9.60 -0.59
C VAL A 20 4.31 11.10 -0.92
N ASN A 21 4.34 11.97 0.09
CA ASN A 21 3.95 13.39 -0.04
C ASN A 21 5.06 14.39 -0.44
N THR A 22 6.18 13.96 -1.04
CA THR A 22 7.28 14.91 -1.34
C THR A 22 7.08 15.77 -2.60
N ASP A 23 6.15 15.43 -3.49
CA ASP A 23 6.08 16.01 -4.85
C ASP A 23 4.92 17.00 -5.06
N GLY A 24 4.24 17.43 -4.01
CA GLY A 24 3.21 18.49 -4.08
C GLY A 24 1.90 18.09 -4.79
N GLN A 25 1.72 16.82 -5.17
CA GLN A 25 0.44 16.26 -5.61
C GLN A 25 -0.49 16.03 -4.42
N THR A 26 -1.75 16.43 -4.53
CA THR A 26 -2.73 16.29 -3.45
C THR A 26 -3.42 14.93 -3.53
N TYR A 27 -2.85 13.92 -2.86
CA TYR A 27 -3.51 12.62 -2.70
C TYR A 27 -4.44 12.63 -1.48
N THR A 28 -5.63 12.05 -1.60
CA THR A 28 -6.53 11.77 -0.47
C THR A 28 -6.30 10.34 -0.01
N ILE A 29 -6.34 10.10 1.30
CA ILE A 29 -6.01 8.78 1.87
C ILE A 29 -7.22 8.21 2.59
N GLN A 30 -7.45 6.91 2.37
CA GLN A 30 -8.45 6.15 3.09
C GLN A 30 -7.79 4.94 3.75
N VAL A 31 -7.93 4.84 5.07
CA VAL A 31 -7.55 3.65 5.84
C VAL A 31 -8.81 2.81 6.04
N GLU A 32 -8.76 1.55 5.64
CA GLU A 32 -9.87 0.62 5.86
C GLU A 32 -9.71 -0.06 7.22
N GLU A 33 -10.59 0.28 8.16
CA GLU A 33 -10.69 -0.38 9.45
C GLU A 33 -11.43 -1.71 9.27
N LEU A 34 -10.77 -2.82 9.62
CA LEU A 34 -11.42 -4.13 9.70
C LEU A 34 -12.18 -4.23 11.03
N GLU A 35 -13.34 -4.90 11.04
CA GLU A 35 -14.23 -5.08 12.22
C GLU A 35 -13.61 -5.87 13.40
N GLN A 36 -12.29 -6.10 13.40
CA GLN A 36 -11.57 -6.87 14.41
C GLN A 36 -10.98 -5.96 15.50
N ASP A 37 -11.02 -6.43 16.76
CA ASP A 37 -10.42 -5.73 17.90
C ASP A 37 -8.90 -5.48 17.72
N VAL A 38 -8.20 -6.30 16.92
CA VAL A 38 -6.81 -6.12 16.46
C VAL A 38 -6.68 -6.68 15.04
N PRO A 39 -6.48 -5.86 13.98
CA PRO A 39 -6.32 -6.36 12.63
C PRO A 39 -4.96 -7.05 12.45
N GLU A 40 -4.88 -8.07 11.59
CA GLU A 40 -3.60 -8.64 11.16
C GLU A 40 -2.90 -7.74 10.12
N VAL A 41 -3.71 -7.12 9.26
CA VAL A 41 -3.27 -6.27 8.15
C VAL A 41 -4.14 -5.00 8.13
N VAL A 42 -3.51 -3.85 7.98
CA VAL A 42 -4.18 -2.56 7.75
C VAL A 42 -4.00 -2.18 6.28
N ILE A 43 -5.08 -1.86 5.58
CA ILE A 43 -5.00 -1.36 4.20
C ILE A 43 -5.08 0.17 4.21
N MET A 44 -4.05 0.78 3.65
CA MET A 44 -4.01 2.20 3.31
C MET A 44 -4.15 2.35 1.80
N SER A 45 -5.12 3.14 1.36
CA SER A 45 -5.35 3.45 -0.03
C SER A 45 -4.99 4.90 -0.32
N ILE A 46 -4.24 5.14 -1.39
CA ILE A 46 -3.86 6.45 -1.91
C ILE A 46 -4.76 6.74 -3.09
N CYS A 47 -5.42 7.90 -3.06
CA CYS A 47 -6.40 8.30 -4.05
C CYS A 47 -5.97 9.58 -4.75
N ASP A 48 -6.14 9.62 -6.08
CA ASP A 48 -6.04 10.84 -6.87
C ASP A 48 -7.44 11.25 -7.32
N THR A 49 -7.90 12.43 -6.87
CA THR A 49 -9.16 13.16 -7.19
C THR A 49 -10.47 12.36 -7.31
N ARG A 50 -10.53 11.27 -8.08
CA ARG A 50 -11.68 10.38 -8.27
C ARG A 50 -11.36 8.87 -8.24
N ALA A 51 -10.09 8.46 -8.19
CA ALA A 51 -9.70 7.05 -8.27
C ALA A 51 -8.76 6.64 -7.13
N PHE A 52 -8.95 5.42 -6.63
CA PHE A 52 -7.95 4.73 -5.80
C PHE A 52 -6.80 4.33 -6.72
N CYS A 53 -5.64 4.96 -6.57
CA CYS A 53 -4.52 4.76 -7.48
C CYS A 53 -3.46 3.82 -6.90
N PHE A 54 -3.34 3.67 -5.58
CA PHE A 54 -2.33 2.79 -5.01
C PHE A 54 -2.75 2.27 -3.64
N HIS A 55 -2.34 1.05 -3.30
CA HIS A 55 -2.64 0.43 -2.02
C HIS A 55 -1.36 -0.01 -1.30
N VAL A 56 -1.34 0.18 0.01
CA VAL A 56 -0.30 -0.33 0.91
C VAL A 56 -0.97 -1.17 1.98
N ALA A 57 -0.61 -2.44 2.07
CA ALA A 57 -0.93 -3.26 3.24
C ALA A 57 0.16 -3.08 4.30
N ILE A 58 -0.22 -2.96 5.56
CA ILE A 58 0.72 -2.84 6.68
C ILE A 58 0.50 -4.02 7.62
N THR A 59 1.55 -4.81 7.87
CA THR A 59 1.49 -5.89 8.87
C THR A 59 1.35 -5.28 10.26
N TRP A 60 0.51 -5.86 11.11
CA TRP A 60 0.24 -5.30 12.44
C TRP A 60 0.57 -6.23 13.60
N SER A 61 -0.17 -7.34 13.72
CA SER A 61 0.00 -8.27 14.84
C SER A 61 0.95 -9.42 14.50
N ILE A 62 0.96 -9.85 13.24
CA ILE A 62 1.74 -10.98 12.75
C ILE A 62 2.52 -10.52 11.50
N PRO A 63 3.83 -10.80 11.40
CA PRO A 63 4.64 -10.51 10.21
C PRO A 63 4.37 -11.52 9.08
N ASP A 64 3.10 -11.70 8.71
CA ASP A 64 2.70 -12.57 7.60
C ASP A 64 2.64 -11.76 6.30
N ILE A 65 3.77 -11.72 5.61
CA ILE A 65 3.93 -10.96 4.37
C ILE A 65 3.07 -11.53 3.25
N GLU A 66 2.94 -12.85 3.16
CA GLU A 66 2.18 -13.50 2.08
C GLU A 66 0.68 -13.25 2.26
N ASN A 67 0.19 -13.33 3.49
CA ASN A 67 -1.18 -12.92 3.81
C ASN A 67 -1.40 -11.44 3.49
N ALA A 68 -0.48 -10.56 3.89
CA ALA A 68 -0.57 -9.13 3.61
C ALA A 68 -0.57 -8.81 2.11
N LYS A 69 0.26 -9.51 1.31
CA LYS A 69 0.25 -9.40 -0.15
C LYS A 69 -1.09 -9.84 -0.73
N ALA A 70 -1.61 -10.98 -0.31
CA ALA A 70 -2.90 -11.49 -0.77
C ALA A 70 -4.06 -10.55 -0.42
N VAL A 71 -4.09 -10.02 0.80
CA VAL A 71 -5.12 -9.06 1.23
C VAL A 71 -5.00 -7.76 0.43
N CYS A 72 -3.79 -7.24 0.23
CA CYS A 72 -3.57 -6.03 -0.57
C CYS A 72 -3.99 -6.23 -2.03
N SER A 73 -3.59 -7.36 -2.65
CA SER A 73 -3.95 -7.65 -4.04
C SER A 73 -5.46 -7.74 -4.23
N GLN A 74 -6.18 -8.32 -3.27
CA GLN A 74 -7.64 -8.36 -3.30
C GLN A 74 -8.27 -6.96 -3.17
N ALA A 75 -7.70 -6.08 -2.34
CA ALA A 75 -8.16 -4.70 -2.22
C ALA A 75 -8.00 -3.91 -3.53
N VAL A 76 -6.90 -4.15 -4.26
CA VAL A 76 -6.67 -3.59 -5.60
C VAL A 76 -7.68 -4.20 -6.59
N LEU A 77 -7.79 -5.54 -6.65
CA LEU A 77 -8.67 -6.27 -7.57
C LEU A 77 -10.14 -5.86 -7.45
N TYR A 78 -10.62 -5.67 -6.22
CA TYR A 78 -12.00 -5.23 -5.95
C TYR A 78 -12.34 -3.88 -6.59
N ARG A 79 -11.32 -3.05 -6.88
CA ARG A 79 -11.44 -1.69 -7.41
C ARG A 79 -10.96 -1.56 -8.85
N SER A 80 -10.36 -2.61 -9.39
CA SER A 80 -9.87 -2.67 -10.77
C SER A 80 -10.83 -3.39 -11.72
N THR A 81 -10.56 -3.30 -13.01
CA THR A 81 -11.23 -4.08 -14.06
C THR A 81 -10.24 -4.96 -14.82
N ASP A 82 -10.70 -6.01 -15.50
CA ASP A 82 -9.85 -6.86 -16.36
C ASP A 82 -9.22 -6.09 -17.54
N ASN A 83 -9.67 -4.86 -17.83
CA ASN A 83 -9.07 -3.99 -18.84
C ASN A 83 -8.00 -3.06 -18.26
N ASP A 84 -7.84 -3.03 -16.94
CA ASP A 84 -6.85 -2.19 -16.30
C ASP A 84 -5.45 -2.70 -16.65
N PRO A 85 -4.47 -1.79 -16.82
CA PRO A 85 -3.09 -2.18 -17.01
C PRO A 85 -2.54 -2.84 -15.74
N LEU A 86 -1.29 -3.32 -15.80
CA LEU A 86 -0.61 -3.81 -14.60
C LEU A 86 -0.53 -2.70 -13.55
N LEU A 87 -0.92 -3.01 -12.31
CA LEU A 87 -1.02 -2.06 -11.20
C LEU A 87 -0.03 -2.42 -10.10
N TYR A 88 0.70 -1.43 -9.60
CA TYR A 88 1.60 -1.62 -8.46
C TYR A 88 0.85 -1.54 -7.13
N PHE A 89 1.33 -2.27 -6.13
CA PHE A 89 0.96 -2.08 -4.73
C PHE A 89 2.17 -2.36 -3.83
N ALA A 90 2.03 -2.09 -2.53
CA ALA A 90 3.10 -2.37 -1.57
C ALA A 90 2.61 -3.06 -0.29
N VAL A 91 3.54 -3.71 0.39
CA VAL A 91 3.37 -4.22 1.75
C VAL A 91 4.45 -3.61 2.64
N TYR A 92 4.07 -2.91 3.69
CA TYR A 92 4.99 -2.46 4.72
C TYR A 92 4.97 -3.43 5.90
N ASP A 93 6.10 -4.06 6.15
CA ASP A 93 6.28 -4.87 7.35
C ASP A 93 6.80 -4.01 8.50
N ARG A 94 5.95 -3.75 9.50
CA ARG A 94 6.35 -2.94 10.67
C ARG A 94 7.43 -3.60 11.51
N HIS A 95 7.49 -4.94 11.51
CA HIS A 95 8.35 -5.69 12.41
C HIS A 95 9.80 -5.66 11.93
N THR A 96 10.00 -5.81 10.62
CA THR A 96 11.32 -5.70 10.00
C THR A 96 11.62 -4.32 9.43
N GLN A 97 10.64 -3.41 9.43
CA GLN A 97 10.73 -2.09 8.80
C GLN A 97 11.17 -2.22 7.33
N THR A 98 10.44 -3.06 6.58
CA THR A 98 10.73 -3.36 5.18
C THR A 98 9.50 -3.06 4.32
N LEU A 99 9.70 -2.35 3.22
CA LEU A 99 8.66 -2.09 2.23
C LEU A 99 8.87 -3.01 1.03
N TYR A 100 7.91 -3.89 0.77
CA TYR A 100 7.87 -4.81 -0.37
C TYR A 100 6.98 -4.22 -1.45
N PHE A 101 7.46 -4.22 -2.69
CA PHE A 101 6.70 -3.77 -3.85
C PHE A 101 6.32 -4.95 -4.72
N CYS A 102 5.08 -4.94 -5.18
CA CYS A 102 4.51 -5.97 -6.03
C CYS A 102 3.86 -5.35 -7.27
N LEU A 103 3.73 -6.16 -8.32
CA LEU A 103 3.01 -5.82 -9.54
C LEU A 103 1.85 -6.80 -9.72
N LEU A 104 0.64 -6.27 -9.90
CA LEU A 104 -0.59 -7.03 -10.09
C LEU A 104 -1.00 -6.99 -11.56
N ASP A 105 -1.41 -8.14 -12.10
CA ASP A 105 -2.14 -8.27 -13.35
C ASP A 105 -3.64 -8.47 -13.04
N PRO A 106 -4.49 -7.44 -13.24
CA PRO A 106 -5.93 -7.56 -13.00
C PRO A 106 -6.60 -8.64 -13.86
N ALA A 107 -6.16 -8.81 -15.12
CA ALA A 107 -6.76 -9.76 -16.05
C ALA A 107 -6.45 -11.21 -15.68
N GLN A 108 -5.26 -11.48 -15.14
CA GLN A 108 -4.88 -12.81 -14.65
C GLN A 108 -5.20 -13.04 -13.17
N GLN A 109 -5.53 -11.98 -12.43
CA GLN A 109 -5.74 -11.99 -10.98
C GLN A 109 -4.54 -12.55 -10.20
N THR A 110 -3.33 -12.33 -10.73
CA THR A 110 -2.06 -12.76 -10.15
C THR A 110 -1.17 -11.57 -9.90
N TYR A 111 -0.28 -11.68 -8.91
CA TYR A 111 0.75 -10.69 -8.65
C TYR A 111 2.14 -11.33 -8.61
N GLU A 112 3.15 -10.51 -8.80
CA GLU A 112 4.56 -10.88 -8.69
C GLU A 112 5.32 -9.94 -7.76
N ASP A 113 6.35 -10.50 -7.12
CA ASP A 113 7.29 -9.75 -6.28
C ASP A 113 8.30 -9.00 -7.14
N MET A 114 8.44 -7.70 -6.89
CA MET A 114 9.35 -6.84 -7.67
C MET A 114 10.65 -6.59 -6.91
N ILE A 115 10.57 -5.82 -5.82
CA ILE A 115 11.71 -5.33 -5.07
C ILE A 115 11.28 -4.99 -3.64
N HIS A 116 12.22 -5.00 -2.71
CA HIS A 116 11.98 -4.55 -1.35
C HIS A 116 13.13 -3.65 -0.86
N TYR A 117 12.81 -2.80 0.11
CA TYR A 117 13.75 -1.88 0.73
C TYR A 117 13.59 -1.91 2.24
N SER A 118 14.71 -1.98 2.96
CA SER A 118 14.69 -1.74 4.40
C SER A 118 14.60 -0.23 4.64
N THR A 119 13.56 0.22 5.31
CA THR A 119 13.39 1.64 5.60
C THR A 119 14.33 2.17 6.68
N GLN A 120 15.03 1.28 7.39
CA GLN A 120 16.10 1.67 8.33
C GLN A 120 17.38 2.16 7.63
N HIS A 121 17.59 1.73 6.38
CA HIS A 121 18.85 1.95 5.67
C HIS A 121 18.67 2.58 4.29
N GLN A 122 17.49 2.44 3.70
CA GLN A 122 17.19 2.82 2.31
C GLN A 122 15.91 3.66 2.21
N ASP A 123 15.59 4.44 3.25
CA ASP A 123 14.38 5.25 3.34
C ASP A 123 14.15 6.14 2.11
N GLY A 124 15.20 6.81 1.63
CA GLY A 124 15.12 7.66 0.43
C GLY A 124 14.85 6.88 -0.87
N GLU A 125 15.40 5.66 -1.00
CA GLU A 125 15.13 4.80 -2.17
C GLU A 125 13.71 4.24 -2.12
N ALA A 126 13.26 3.82 -0.93
CA ALA A 126 11.90 3.35 -0.68
C ALA A 126 10.87 4.44 -1.00
N ALA A 127 11.08 5.67 -0.52
CA ALA A 127 10.23 6.83 -0.82
C ALA A 127 10.17 7.11 -2.32
N THR A 128 11.32 7.21 -2.98
CA THR A 128 11.41 7.48 -4.42
C THR A 128 10.66 6.42 -5.23
N ARG A 129 10.82 5.14 -4.84
CA ARG A 129 10.13 4.02 -5.51
C ARG A 129 8.63 4.09 -5.31
N LEU A 130 8.18 4.32 -4.07
CA LEU A 130 6.76 4.44 -3.73
C LEU A 130 6.09 5.54 -4.55
N GLN A 131 6.70 6.72 -4.60
CA GLN A 131 6.20 7.85 -5.40
C GLN A 131 6.10 7.52 -6.88
N THR A 132 7.14 6.90 -7.43
CA THR A 132 7.17 6.50 -8.84
C THR A 132 6.00 5.57 -9.18
N TYR A 133 5.73 4.58 -8.32
CA TYR A 133 4.66 3.63 -8.57
C TYR A 133 3.26 4.19 -8.32
N VAL A 134 3.09 5.05 -7.31
CA VAL A 134 1.85 5.80 -7.10
C VAL A 134 1.53 6.66 -8.33
N ALA A 135 2.50 7.41 -8.83
CA ALA A 135 2.34 8.25 -10.02
C ALA A 135 2.06 7.42 -11.28
N SER A 136 2.76 6.28 -11.45
CA SER A 136 2.56 5.37 -12.57
C SER A 136 1.14 4.81 -12.60
N ASN A 137 0.62 4.32 -11.48
CA ASN A 137 -0.76 3.82 -11.43
C ASN A 137 -1.77 4.95 -11.69
N ALA A 138 -1.57 6.12 -11.07
CA ALA A 138 -2.47 7.26 -11.27
C ALA A 138 -2.53 7.69 -12.75
N GLU A 139 -1.40 7.74 -13.44
CA GLU A 139 -1.35 8.03 -14.87
C GLU A 139 -2.03 6.94 -15.71
N ALA A 140 -1.78 5.67 -15.37
CA ALA A 140 -2.34 4.54 -16.08
C ALA A 140 -3.88 4.53 -16.00
N LEU A 141 -4.43 4.77 -14.80
CA LEU A 141 -5.88 4.81 -14.55
C LEU A 141 -6.56 6.06 -15.15
N ARG A 142 -5.84 7.17 -15.35
CA ARG A 142 -6.38 8.38 -16.01
C ARG A 142 -6.54 8.23 -17.53
N ARG A 143 -5.82 7.29 -18.16
CA ARG A 143 -5.81 7.09 -19.62
C ARG A 143 -6.94 6.17 -20.10
N MET A 144 -7.74 5.65 -19.18
CA MET A 144 -8.92 4.81 -19.42
C MET A 144 -10.20 5.63 -19.39
#